data_AF-A0A7J5V0J1-F1
#
_entry.id   AF-A0A7J5V0J1-F1
#
_cell.length_a   1.000
_cell.length_b   1.000
_cell.length_c   1.000
_cell.angle_alpha   90.00
_cell.angle_beta   90.00
_cell.angle_gamma   90.00
#
_symmetry.space_group_name_H-M   'P 1'
#
loop_
_entity.id
_entity.type
_entity.pdbx_description
1 polymer ?
#
loop_
_entity_poly.entity_id
_entity_poly.type
_entity_poly.pdbx_seq_one_letter_code
_entity_poly.pdbx_strand_id
1 'polypeptide(L)'
;MEKEVSISVKCPICGKSLMEEGVMIHGRPSVKVNIETEHDRGVLWLSCVYGDCTRELDIDIEDGEIVDMFCPHCNKELSVEENCSDCGAPMVSFVIKAGGVVRICSRKGCENHHIVFKEIATELSKFYFEYGF
;
A
#
# COMPACT_ATOMS: atom_id res chain seq x y z
N MET A 1 -2.48 -24.29 -7.73
CA MET A 1 -1.94 -23.30 -6.78
C MET A 1 -1.80 -22.01 -7.54
N GLU A 2 -2.60 -21.01 -7.20
CA GLU A 2 -2.38 -19.64 -7.69
C GLU A 2 -1.05 -19.15 -7.14
N LYS A 3 -0.21 -18.52 -7.97
CA LYS A 3 1.05 -17.95 -7.50
C LYS A 3 0.72 -16.63 -6.80
N GLU A 4 1.03 -16.54 -5.51
CA GLU A 4 1.01 -15.28 -4.76
C GLU A 4 2.15 -14.38 -5.20
N VAL A 5 1.87 -13.09 -5.39
CA VAL A 5 2.87 -12.10 -5.80
C VAL A 5 3.16 -11.16 -4.62
N SER A 6 4.37 -11.23 -4.08
CA SER A 6 4.82 -10.31 -3.02
C SER A 6 5.50 -9.08 -3.60
N ILE A 7 4.91 -7.91 -3.39
CA ILE A 7 5.43 -6.63 -3.88
C ILE A 7 6.25 -5.92 -2.80
N SER A 8 7.45 -5.48 -3.18
CA SER A 8 8.24 -4.56 -2.36
C SER A 8 7.92 -3.13 -2.76
N VAL A 9 7.58 -2.27 -1.81
CA VAL A 9 7.16 -0.89 -2.09
C VAL A 9 8.00 0.16 -1.37
N LYS A 10 8.02 1.36 -1.96
CA LYS A 10 8.76 2.51 -1.45
C LYS A 10 7.89 3.77 -1.50
N CYS A 11 8.27 4.75 -0.69
CA CYS A 11 7.63 6.05 -0.67
C CYS A 11 7.80 6.77 -2.03
N PRO A 12 6.72 7.27 -2.66
CA PRO A 12 6.80 8.02 -3.91
C PRO A 12 7.57 9.34 -3.78
N ILE A 13 7.68 9.89 -2.55
CA ILE A 13 8.21 11.23 -2.34
C ILE A 13 9.69 11.21 -1.92
N CYS A 14 10.09 10.33 -0.99
CA CYS A 14 11.47 10.24 -0.51
C CYS A 14 12.23 9.02 -1.02
N GLY A 15 11.56 8.08 -1.69
CA GLY A 15 12.18 6.88 -2.28
C GLY A 15 12.62 5.80 -1.29
N LYS A 16 12.51 6.03 0.03
CA LYS A 16 12.85 5.03 1.05
C LYS A 16 11.84 3.86 1.05
N SER A 17 12.35 2.67 1.35
CA SER A 17 11.54 1.46 1.52
C SER A 17 10.45 1.66 2.58
N LEU A 18 9.24 1.22 2.29
CA LEU A 18 8.16 1.14 3.28
C LEU A 18 8.04 -0.28 3.86
N MET A 19 8.90 -1.22 3.44
CA MET A 19 8.92 -2.57 3.98
C MET A 19 9.43 -2.57 5.42
N GLU A 20 8.78 -3.34 6.29
CA GLU A 20 9.11 -3.55 7.70
C GLU A 20 9.32 -5.04 7.98
N GLU A 21 10.50 -5.39 8.50
CA GLU A 21 10.87 -6.77 8.81
C GLU A 21 10.52 -7.15 10.25
N GLY A 22 10.26 -6.17 11.13
CA GLY A 22 9.89 -6.41 12.52
C GLY A 22 8.44 -6.89 12.73
N VAL A 23 7.56 -6.66 11.76
CA VAL A 23 6.15 -7.08 11.78
C VAL A 23 5.86 -7.89 10.53
N MET A 24 5.51 -9.16 10.72
CA MET A 24 5.36 -10.14 9.65
C MET A 24 3.89 -10.51 9.48
N ILE A 25 3.38 -10.37 8.27
CA ILE A 25 2.02 -10.78 7.90
C ILE A 25 2.16 -12.01 6.98
N HIS A 26 1.52 -13.12 7.35
CA HIS A 26 1.66 -14.42 6.67
C HIS A 26 3.11 -14.87 6.46
N GLY A 27 3.98 -14.57 7.42
CA GLY A 27 5.40 -14.93 7.37
C GLY A 27 6.24 -14.10 6.39
N ARG A 28 5.72 -12.97 5.90
CA ARG A 28 6.41 -12.04 5.00
C ARG A 28 6.51 -10.64 5.62
N PRO A 29 7.54 -9.84 5.27
CA PRO A 29 7.63 -8.45 5.71
C PRO A 29 6.38 -7.65 5.33
N SER A 30 5.91 -6.81 6.24
CA SER A 30 4.75 -5.95 6.00
C SER A 30 5.14 -4.64 5.33
N VAL A 31 4.15 -3.90 4.82
CA VAL A 31 4.29 -2.49 4.41
C VAL A 31 3.85 -1.61 5.56
N LYS A 32 4.73 -0.75 6.06
CA LYS A 32 4.49 0.13 7.20
C LYS A 32 4.25 1.57 6.77
N VAL A 33 3.15 2.15 7.24
CA VAL A 33 2.84 3.57 7.12
C VAL A 33 2.35 4.12 8.46
N ASN A 34 2.58 5.41 8.67
CA ASN A 34 1.92 6.11 9.78
C ASN A 34 0.51 6.48 9.32
N ILE A 35 -0.45 6.44 10.23
CA ILE A 35 -1.83 6.84 9.96
C ILE A 35 -2.30 7.89 10.96
N GLU A 36 -3.23 8.72 10.52
CA GLU A 36 -3.92 9.71 11.35
C GLU A 36 -5.42 9.63 11.07
N THR A 37 -6.20 9.67 12.13
CA THR A 37 -7.65 9.85 12.11
C THR A 37 -8.00 11.21 12.68
N GLU A 38 -9.29 11.53 12.83
CA GLU A 38 -9.70 12.77 13.51
C GLU A 38 -9.22 12.82 14.98
N HIS A 39 -9.02 11.66 15.61
CA HIS A 39 -8.82 11.56 17.05
C HIS A 39 -7.46 10.99 17.45
N ASP A 40 -6.91 10.09 16.63
CA ASP A 40 -5.75 9.30 16.99
C ASP A 40 -4.70 9.26 15.87
N ARG A 41 -3.47 8.95 16.27
CA ARG A 41 -2.35 8.74 15.36
C ARG A 41 -1.68 7.43 15.70
N GLY A 42 -1.40 6.64 14.68
CA GLY A 42 -0.87 5.31 14.83
C GLY A 42 -0.03 4.86 13.64
N VAL A 43 0.10 3.54 13.54
CA VAL A 43 0.84 2.81 12.53
C VAL A 43 -0.07 1.73 11.94
N LEU A 44 -0.02 1.62 10.62
CA LEU A 44 -0.69 0.59 9.85
C LEU A 44 0.37 -0.28 9.18
N TRP A 45 0.23 -1.59 9.37
CA TRP A 45 0.98 -2.61 8.65
C TRP A 45 0.05 -3.35 7.68
N LEU A 46 0.44 -3.39 6.41
CA LEU A 46 -0.32 -4.06 5.34
C LEU A 46 0.44 -5.29 4.86
N SER A 47 -0.31 -6.30 4.41
CA SER A 47 0.29 -7.40 3.65
C SER A 47 1.03 -6.88 2.43
N CYS A 48 2.18 -7.49 2.12
CA CYS A 48 2.91 -7.22 0.89
C CYS A 48 2.46 -8.11 -0.27
N VAL A 49 1.52 -9.05 -0.04
CA VAL A 49 0.99 -9.92 -1.09
C VAL A 49 -0.12 -9.17 -1.83
N TYR A 50 0.04 -9.04 -3.15
CA TYR A 50 -0.99 -8.43 -3.98
C TYR A 50 -2.27 -9.28 -3.98
N GLY A 51 -3.42 -8.66 -3.73
CA GLY A 51 -4.70 -9.34 -3.55
C GLY A 51 -5.05 -9.67 -2.10
N ASP A 52 -4.08 -9.60 -1.18
CA ASP A 52 -4.30 -9.86 0.25
C ASP A 52 -4.54 -8.54 1.00
N CYS A 53 -5.73 -8.39 1.57
CA CYS A 53 -6.15 -7.20 2.30
C CYS A 53 -5.93 -7.28 3.82
N THR A 54 -5.15 -8.28 4.27
CA THR A 54 -4.75 -8.42 5.68
C THR A 54 -3.98 -7.18 6.14
N ARG A 55 -4.38 -6.65 7.30
CA ARG A 55 -3.82 -5.44 7.90
C ARG A 55 -3.80 -5.52 9.42
N GLU A 56 -2.79 -4.90 10.02
CA GLU A 56 -2.66 -4.74 11.47
C GLU A 56 -2.53 -3.25 11.81
N LEU A 57 -3.09 -2.86 12.95
CA LEU A 57 -3.16 -1.50 13.44
C LEU A 57 -2.71 -1.47 14.90
N ASP A 58 -2.00 -0.43 15.32
CA ASP A 58 -1.67 -0.19 16.74
C ASP A 58 -2.69 0.69 17.48
N ILE A 59 -3.68 1.22 16.75
CA ILE A 59 -4.81 1.99 17.25
C ILE A 59 -6.14 1.38 16.81
N ASP A 60 -7.19 1.63 17.58
CA ASP A 60 -8.55 1.26 17.21
C ASP A 60 -9.13 2.31 16.25
N ILE A 61 -9.82 1.84 15.21
CA ILE A 61 -10.40 2.65 14.13
C ILE A 61 -11.75 2.03 13.79
N GLU A 62 -12.77 2.84 13.52
CA GLU A 62 -14.09 2.32 13.20
C GLU A 62 -14.16 1.76 11.77
N ASP A 63 -14.98 0.73 11.56
CA ASP A 63 -15.21 0.22 10.21
C ASP A 63 -15.86 1.31 9.33
N GLY A 64 -15.32 1.50 8.13
CA GLY A 64 -15.76 2.55 7.21
C GLY A 64 -15.09 3.91 7.42
N GLU A 65 -14.27 4.08 8.45
CA GLU A 65 -13.50 5.31 8.67
C GLU A 65 -12.44 5.51 7.58
N ILE A 66 -12.19 6.77 7.21
CA ILE A 66 -11.15 7.16 6.26
C ILE A 66 -9.93 7.60 7.06
N VAL A 67 -8.75 7.07 6.71
CA VAL A 67 -7.51 7.41 7.40
C VAL A 67 -6.52 8.11 6.47
N ASP A 68 -5.84 9.12 6.98
CA ASP A 68 -4.74 9.77 6.27
C ASP A 68 -3.47 8.94 6.47
N MET A 69 -2.77 8.65 5.37
CA MET A 69 -1.58 7.79 5.39
C MET A 69 -0.32 8.59 5.06
N PHE A 70 0.71 8.40 5.89
CA PHE A 70 1.96 9.15 5.80
C PHE A 70 3.17 8.21 5.75
N CYS A 71 4.20 8.63 5.02
CA CYS A 71 5.47 7.91 5.01
C CYS A 71 6.15 7.99 6.40
N PRO A 72 6.57 6.86 7.01
CA PRO A 72 7.19 6.86 8.32
C PRO A 72 8.60 7.49 8.33
N HIS A 73 9.17 7.75 7.15
CA HIS A 73 10.52 8.31 7.03
C HIS A 73 10.55 9.81 6.76
N CYS A 74 9.59 10.33 6.01
CA CYS A 74 9.55 11.75 5.64
C CYS A 74 8.30 12.49 6.12
N ASN A 75 7.34 11.76 6.72
CA ASN A 75 6.07 12.29 7.25
C ASN A 75 5.23 13.07 6.24
N LYS A 76 5.48 12.89 4.94
CA LYS A 76 4.61 13.45 3.90
C LYS A 76 3.45 12.51 3.63
N GLU A 77 2.30 13.11 3.39
CA GLU A 77 1.05 12.44 3.04
C GLU A 77 1.20 11.69 1.71
N LEU A 78 0.60 10.51 1.64
CA LEU A 78 0.71 9.57 0.53
C LEU A 78 -0.56 9.52 -0.35
N SER A 79 -1.56 10.34 -0.03
CA SER A 79 -2.78 10.50 -0.82
C SER A 79 -2.48 11.01 -2.22
N VAL A 80 -3.37 10.68 -3.16
CA VAL A 80 -3.33 11.17 -4.54
C VAL A 80 -4.66 11.82 -4.91
N GLU A 81 -4.64 12.66 -5.96
CA GLU A 81 -5.85 13.29 -6.52
C GLU A 81 -6.70 12.28 -7.32
N GLU A 82 -7.13 11.21 -6.65
CA GLU A 82 -7.98 10.15 -7.18
C GLU A 82 -8.82 9.56 -6.04
N ASN A 83 -10.10 9.35 -6.30
CA ASN A 83 -11.01 8.71 -5.37
C ASN A 83 -11.28 7.27 -5.80
N CYS A 84 -11.49 6.40 -4.81
CA CYS A 84 -11.87 5.01 -4.98
C CYS A 84 -13.17 4.89 -5.78
N SER A 85 -13.17 4.06 -6.83
CA SER A 85 -14.34 3.80 -7.66
C SER A 85 -15.51 3.15 -6.90
N ASP A 86 -15.21 2.45 -5.81
CA ASP A 86 -16.20 1.61 -5.12
C ASP A 86 -16.87 2.34 -3.95
N CYS A 87 -16.14 3.19 -3.23
CA CYS A 87 -16.64 3.87 -2.04
C CYS A 87 -16.40 5.39 -1.98
N GLY A 88 -15.73 5.97 -2.99
CA GLY A 88 -15.49 7.40 -3.11
C GLY A 88 -14.44 7.99 -2.15
N ALA A 89 -13.80 7.18 -1.30
CA ALA A 89 -12.73 7.64 -0.41
C ALA A 89 -11.43 7.96 -1.18
N PRO A 90 -10.55 8.83 -0.66
CA PRO A 90 -9.25 9.10 -1.28
C PRO A 90 -8.40 7.84 -1.49
N MET A 91 -7.63 7.80 -2.57
CA MET A 91 -6.66 6.74 -2.82
C MET A 91 -5.28 7.14 -2.29
N VAL A 92 -4.51 6.14 -1.86
CA VAL A 92 -3.13 6.27 -1.39
C VAL A 92 -2.21 5.51 -2.34
N SER A 93 -1.01 6.05 -2.61
CA SER A 93 -0.08 5.44 -3.58
C SER A 93 1.27 5.05 -2.99
N PHE A 94 1.76 3.88 -3.41
CA PHE A 94 3.13 3.43 -3.16
C PHE A 94 3.81 3.05 -4.47
N VAL A 95 5.13 3.27 -4.57
CA VAL A 95 5.89 2.85 -5.76
C VAL A 95 6.37 1.43 -5.57
N ILE A 96 6.09 0.55 -6.54
CA ILE A 96 6.61 -0.82 -6.53
C ILE A 96 8.07 -0.79 -6.98
N LYS A 97 8.95 -1.45 -6.23
CA LYS A 97 10.40 -1.47 -6.51
C LYS A 97 10.71 -2.03 -7.91
N ALA A 98 9.98 -3.06 -8.33
CA ALA A 98 10.07 -3.70 -9.64
C ALA A 98 9.54 -2.81 -10.79
N GLY A 99 8.78 -1.75 -10.48
CA GLY A 99 8.13 -0.88 -11.46
C GLY A 99 6.62 -0.86 -11.32
N GLY A 100 6.02 0.26 -11.73
CA GLY A 100 4.61 0.57 -11.48
C GLY A 100 4.35 1.17 -10.10
N VAL A 101 3.10 1.52 -9.84
CA VAL A 101 2.61 2.00 -8.54
C VAL A 101 1.42 1.16 -8.11
N VAL A 102 1.34 0.83 -6.83
CA VAL A 102 0.13 0.24 -6.25
C VAL A 102 -0.67 1.37 -5.61
N ARG A 103 -1.98 1.35 -5.83
CA ARG A 103 -2.94 2.24 -5.20
C ARG A 103 -3.89 1.44 -4.34
N ILE A 104 -4.16 1.95 -3.15
CA ILE A 104 -5.08 1.34 -2.19
C ILE A 104 -6.08 2.38 -1.70
N CYS A 105 -7.28 1.93 -1.36
CA CYS A 105 -8.28 2.78 -0.73
C CYS A 105 -7.88 3.12 0.72
N SER A 106 -8.09 4.38 1.13
CA SER A 106 -7.83 4.82 2.51
C SER A 106 -8.92 4.42 3.51
N ARG A 107 -10.06 3.88 3.06
CA ARG A 107 -11.18 3.52 3.92
C ARG A 107 -10.99 2.14 4.56
N LYS A 108 -11.11 2.05 5.89
CA LYS A 108 -11.18 0.76 6.59
C LYS A 108 -12.41 -0.02 6.13
N GLY A 109 -12.22 -1.29 5.76
CA GLY A 109 -13.27 -2.16 5.22
C GLY A 109 -13.49 -2.06 3.70
N CYS A 110 -12.80 -1.14 3.00
CA CYS A 110 -12.71 -1.20 1.54
C CYS A 110 -11.46 -2.00 1.14
N GLU A 111 -11.61 -2.89 0.18
CA GLU A 111 -10.55 -3.76 -0.35
C GLU A 111 -10.09 -3.35 -1.75
N ASN A 112 -10.62 -2.25 -2.30
CA ASN A 112 -10.23 -1.80 -3.63
C ASN A 112 -8.75 -1.41 -3.65
N HIS A 113 -8.01 -2.06 -4.54
CA HIS A 113 -6.62 -1.78 -4.84
C HIS A 113 -6.32 -2.15 -6.29
N HIS A 114 -5.37 -1.46 -6.90
CA HIS A 114 -4.94 -1.76 -8.27
C HIS A 114 -3.51 -1.29 -8.53
N ILE A 115 -2.86 -1.90 -9.53
CA ILE A 115 -1.55 -1.49 -10.01
C ILE A 115 -1.74 -0.58 -11.23
N VAL A 116 -1.02 0.54 -11.24
CA VAL A 116 -0.96 1.46 -12.37
C VAL A 116 0.44 1.46 -12.96
N PHE A 117 0.50 1.32 -14.27
CA PHE A 117 1.70 1.44 -15.06
C PHE A 117 1.63 2.71 -15.91
N LYS A 118 2.69 3.51 -15.91
CA LYS A 118 2.77 4.72 -16.75
C LYS A 118 3.17 4.36 -18.18
N GLU A 119 4.16 3.48 -18.34
CA GLU A 119 4.70 3.07 -19.64
C GLU A 119 4.60 1.55 -19.76
N ILE A 120 3.44 1.10 -20.23
CA ILE A 120 3.01 -0.31 -20.27
C ILE A 120 4.10 -1.24 -20.82
N ALA A 121 4.73 -0.90 -21.96
CA ALA A 121 5.71 -1.77 -22.61
C ALA A 121 7.00 -1.96 -21.77
N THR A 122 7.45 -0.93 -21.08
CA THR A 122 8.70 -0.97 -20.31
C THR A 122 8.48 -1.56 -18.92
N GLU A 123 7.35 -1.23 -18.29
CA GLU A 123 7.08 -1.62 -16.90
C GLU A 123 6.55 -3.05 -16.78
N LEU A 124 5.72 -3.52 -17.73
CA LEU A 124 5.33 -4.93 -17.77
C LEU A 124 6.53 -5.83 -17.94
N SER A 125 7.48 -5.49 -18.82
CA SER A 125 8.68 -6.30 -19.06
C SER A 125 9.50 -6.51 -17.78
N LYS A 126 9.63 -5.47 -16.94
CA LYS A 126 10.32 -5.58 -15.63
C LYS A 126 9.52 -6.42 -14.65
N PHE A 127 8.21 -6.22 -14.59
CA PHE A 127 7.33 -7.00 -13.72
C PHE A 127 7.35 -8.50 -14.08
N TYR A 128 7.30 -8.83 -15.37
CA TYR A 128 7.47 -10.21 -15.87
C TYR A 128 8.86 -10.78 -15.56
N PHE A 129 9.92 -9.98 -15.60
CA PHE A 129 11.26 -10.46 -15.26
C PHE A 129 11.41 -10.78 -13.76
N GLU A 130 10.83 -9.94 -12.88
CA GLU A 130 10.99 -10.07 -11.43
C GLU A 130 9.99 -11.05 -10.80
N TYR A 131 8.78 -11.16 -11.34
CA TYR A 131 7.70 -12.01 -10.82
C TYR A 131 7.29 -13.15 -11.78
N GLY A 132 8.08 -13.40 -12.81
CA GLY A 132 7.76 -14.25 -13.95
C GLY A 132 7.08 -15.57 -13.61
N PHE A 133 5.94 -15.77 -14.29
CA PHE A 133 5.30 -17.06 -14.39
C PHE A 133 6.13 -18.05 -15.20
#